data_AF-A0AAN8EV00-F1
#
_entry.id   AF-A0AAN8EV00-F1
#
_cell.length_a   1.000
_cell.length_b   1.000
_cell.length_c   1.000
_cell.angle_alpha   90.00
_cell.angle_beta   90.00
_cell.angle_gamma   90.00
#
_symmetry.space_group_name_H-M   'P 1'
#
loop_
_entity.id
_entity.type
_entity.pdbx_description
1 polymer ?
#
loop_
_entity_poly.entity_id
_entity_poly.type
_entity_poly.pdbx_seq_one_letter_code
_entity_poly.pdbx_strand_id
1 'polypeptide(L)'
;MKYYALSGRPSKRKAFVVTVIITIITSFLFYHMIKLHNAHNTAIDFYQRRVASLEKRILVLEKKIAQYQYDLNEQITVIGDVMQGSLSMEARKQMNGVRRVLQSLAAPRFKHRPETSHLDCRRLFHEDKQYIAEVTRARIELIESSVLDMDCDAVRWRVLPRLQPPTIKYGIAFARIVYTDYEFLEEQLQVNYSPENHYCYHVDSKSPAVFKERMANLSSCLPNVYLTDEVLEIDGRVGTNMNFAHMACLKLLEKKGTWEYVVLQQNHDVVIRTNEELKHIFQALNGSNDVQINPCSSYFCDKSLTWDAESLDVFQGSGFRPSSEALRTPLFLVKGAVQVSLTRKAVEWLNRINLTKLISQFNSGRRFFEVLAKNNLTQD
;
A
#
# COMPACT_ATOMS: atom_id res chain seq x y z
N MET A 1 -58.37 16.20 71.03
CA MET A 1 -57.16 16.88 71.55
C MET A 1 -56.20 17.07 70.39
N LYS A 2 -55.86 18.33 70.09
CA LYS A 2 -54.88 18.75 69.08
C LYS A 2 -53.47 18.46 69.61
N TYR A 3 -52.65 17.74 68.86
CA TYR A 3 -51.20 17.78 69.04
C TYR A 3 -50.57 18.45 67.83
N TYR A 4 -49.91 19.56 68.14
CA TYR A 4 -49.31 20.53 67.24
C TYR A 4 -48.10 19.95 66.50
N ALA A 5 -48.00 20.29 65.22
CA ALA A 5 -46.75 20.24 64.47
C ALA A 5 -45.72 21.16 65.14
N LEU A 6 -44.58 20.60 65.59
CA LEU A 6 -43.40 21.36 65.96
C LEU A 6 -42.30 21.12 64.93
N SER A 7 -42.18 22.12 64.06
CA SER A 7 -41.11 22.33 63.10
C SER A 7 -39.77 22.59 63.81
N GLY A 8 -38.94 21.56 63.92
CA GLY A 8 -37.54 21.70 64.34
C GLY A 8 -36.66 22.09 63.16
N ARG A 9 -36.32 23.39 63.03
CA ARG A 9 -35.28 23.86 62.10
C ARG A 9 -33.98 23.08 62.34
N PRO A 10 -33.32 22.51 61.31
CA PRO A 10 -31.98 21.99 61.51
C PRO A 10 -31.06 23.16 61.87
N SER A 11 -30.39 23.03 63.02
CA SER A 11 -29.40 23.97 63.52
C SER A 11 -28.40 24.32 62.41
N LYS A 12 -28.30 25.60 62.02
CA LYS A 12 -27.33 26.11 61.04
C LYS A 12 -25.89 25.68 61.36
N ARG A 13 -25.58 25.43 62.65
CA ARG A 13 -24.27 24.90 63.09
C ARG A 13 -24.04 23.46 62.64
N LYS A 14 -25.06 22.58 62.69
CA LYS A 14 -24.90 21.18 62.23
C LYS A 14 -24.67 21.12 60.72
N ALA A 15 -25.42 21.91 59.94
CA ALA A 15 -25.21 22.01 58.49
C ALA A 15 -23.80 22.56 58.16
N PHE A 16 -23.36 23.61 58.86
CA PHE A 16 -22.02 24.17 58.68
C PHE A 16 -20.90 23.17 58.98
N VAL A 17 -21.01 22.42 60.08
CA VAL A 17 -20.03 21.40 60.45
C VAL A 17 -19.98 20.27 59.42
N VAL A 18 -21.13 19.81 58.92
CA VAL A 18 -21.20 18.80 57.85
C VAL A 18 -20.54 19.30 56.57
N THR A 19 -20.82 20.55 56.15
CA THR A 19 -20.18 21.14 54.96
C THR A 19 -18.67 21.22 55.13
N VAL A 20 -18.16 21.68 56.27
CA VAL A 20 -16.71 21.76 56.54
C VAL A 20 -16.05 20.38 56.47
N ILE A 21 -16.68 19.36 57.06
CA ILE A 21 -16.16 17.97 57.01
C ILE A 21 -16.12 17.47 55.56
N ILE A 22 -17.18 17.70 54.78
CA ILE A 22 -17.22 17.30 53.37
C ILE A 22 -16.12 18.01 52.58
N THR A 23 -15.92 19.32 52.75
CA THR A 23 -14.88 20.08 52.05
C THR A 23 -13.47 19.58 52.39
N ILE A 24 -13.23 19.20 53.65
CA ILE A 24 -11.94 18.63 54.08
C ILE A 24 -11.72 17.26 53.42
N ILE A 25 -12.74 16.39 53.42
CA ILE A 25 -12.65 15.05 52.81
C ILE A 25 -12.43 15.17 51.29
N THR A 26 -13.18 16.04 50.59
CA THR A 26 -13.02 16.22 49.15
C THR A 26 -11.66 16.81 48.80
N SER A 27 -11.15 17.76 49.59
CA SER A 27 -9.80 18.31 49.40
C SER A 27 -8.71 17.26 49.62
N PHE A 28 -8.86 16.39 50.62
CA PHE A 28 -7.93 15.29 50.89
C PHE A 28 -7.94 14.24 49.77
N LEU A 29 -9.12 13.84 49.29
CA LEU A 29 -9.26 12.93 48.15
C LEU A 29 -8.67 13.53 46.87
N PHE A 30 -8.92 14.83 46.61
CA PHE A 30 -8.36 15.53 45.46
C PHE A 30 -6.82 15.61 45.51
N TYR A 31 -6.26 15.92 46.68
CA TYR A 31 -4.81 15.88 46.90
C TYR A 31 -4.22 14.49 46.61
N HIS A 32 -4.86 13.43 47.11
CA HIS A 32 -4.42 12.06 46.85
C HIS A 32 -4.50 11.69 45.36
N MET A 33 -5.57 12.10 44.67
CA MET A 33 -5.73 11.89 43.23
C MET A 33 -4.64 12.60 42.43
N ILE A 34 -4.32 13.86 42.74
CA ILE A 34 -3.21 14.59 42.10
C ILE A 34 -1.88 13.88 42.35
N LYS A 35 -1.62 13.46 43.59
CA LYS A 35 -0.38 12.77 43.94
C LYS A 35 -0.25 11.44 43.18
N LEU A 36 -1.35 10.68 43.04
CA LEU A 36 -1.38 9.43 42.28
C LEU A 36 -1.17 9.68 40.77
N HIS A 37 -1.83 10.70 40.22
CA HIS A 37 -1.69 11.11 38.82
C HIS A 37 -0.26 11.53 38.50
N ASN A 38 0.36 12.36 39.34
CA ASN A 38 1.75 12.78 39.17
C ASN A 38 2.73 11.61 39.27
N ALA A 39 2.52 10.68 40.21
CA ALA A 39 3.34 9.47 40.32
C ALA A 39 3.20 8.58 39.07
N HIS A 40 1.99 8.41 38.55
CA HIS A 40 1.71 7.65 37.34
C HIS A 40 2.35 8.29 36.10
N ASN A 41 2.25 9.61 35.94
CA ASN A 41 2.89 10.34 34.84
C ASN A 41 4.42 10.24 34.88
N THR A 42 5.01 10.30 36.08
CA THR A 42 6.46 10.10 36.25
C THR A 42 6.88 8.68 35.88
N ALA A 43 6.07 7.68 36.23
CA ALA A 43 6.31 6.29 35.82
C ALA A 43 6.19 6.11 34.31
N ILE A 44 5.19 6.72 33.67
CA ILE A 44 5.02 6.70 32.21
C ILE A 44 6.25 7.31 31.52
N ASP A 45 6.70 8.50 31.92
CA ASP A 45 7.88 9.17 31.34
C ASP A 45 9.13 8.30 31.48
N PHE A 46 9.31 7.66 32.65
CA PHE A 46 10.39 6.68 32.85
C PHE A 46 10.34 5.52 31.85
N TYR A 47 9.16 4.90 31.68
CA TYR A 47 9.00 3.79 30.73
C TYR A 47 9.19 4.25 29.27
N GLN A 48 8.68 5.42 28.89
CA GLN A 48 8.87 5.98 27.55
C GLN A 48 10.35 6.19 27.22
N ARG A 49 11.14 6.76 28.15
CA ARG A 49 12.59 6.90 27.97
C ARG A 49 13.29 5.55 27.84
N ARG A 50 12.84 4.54 28.59
CA ARG A 50 13.40 3.19 28.54
C ARG A 50 13.09 2.49 27.22
N VAL A 51 11.87 2.66 26.70
CA VAL A 51 11.46 2.20 25.36
C VAL A 51 12.33 2.86 24.29
N ALA A 52 12.46 4.19 24.29
CA ALA A 52 13.30 4.91 23.34
C ALA A 52 14.78 4.45 23.39
N SER A 53 15.30 4.16 24.59
CA SER A 53 16.65 3.61 24.73
C SER A 53 16.78 2.18 24.17
N LEU A 54 15.76 1.34 24.35
CA LEU A 54 15.75 -0.02 23.79
C LEU A 54 15.61 0.02 22.27
N GLU A 55 14.77 0.88 21.72
CA GLU A 55 14.63 1.10 20.28
C GLU A 55 15.95 1.48 19.63
N LYS A 56 16.72 2.40 20.24
CA LYS A 56 18.08 2.73 19.75
C LYS A 56 19.01 1.52 19.74
N ARG A 57 18.96 0.66 20.77
CA ARG A 57 19.79 -0.55 20.84
C ARG A 57 19.35 -1.58 19.79
N ILE A 58 18.05 -1.72 19.58
CA ILE A 58 17.46 -2.56 18.52
C ILE A 58 17.97 -2.09 17.16
N LEU A 59 17.93 -0.78 16.89
CA LEU A 59 18.43 -0.22 15.63
C LEU A 59 19.91 -0.56 15.36
N VAL A 60 20.76 -0.47 16.39
CA VAL A 60 22.18 -0.87 16.28
C VAL A 60 22.33 -2.35 15.97
N LEU A 61 21.56 -3.21 16.62
CA LEU A 61 21.57 -4.66 16.36
C LEU A 61 21.05 -4.97 14.96
N GLU A 62 19.99 -4.30 14.51
CA GLU A 62 19.43 -4.43 13.17
C GLU A 62 20.50 -4.05 12.12
N LYS A 63 21.21 -2.93 12.31
CA LYS A 63 22.37 -2.55 11.45
C LYS A 63 23.41 -3.66 11.36
N LYS A 64 23.81 -4.25 12.49
CA LYS A 64 24.76 -5.38 12.51
C LYS A 64 24.22 -6.61 11.79
N ILE A 65 22.92 -6.92 11.95
CA ILE A 65 22.29 -8.05 11.28
C ILE A 65 22.36 -7.91 9.76
N ALA A 66 22.12 -6.74 9.18
CA ALA A 66 22.25 -6.65 7.73
C ALA A 66 23.69 -6.60 7.24
N GLN A 67 24.65 -6.12 8.04
CA GLN A 67 26.06 -6.31 7.69
C GLN A 67 26.37 -7.80 7.55
N TYR A 68 25.96 -8.61 8.53
CA TYR A 68 26.15 -10.06 8.43
C TYR A 68 25.42 -10.69 7.24
N GLN A 69 24.24 -10.18 6.88
CA GLN A 69 23.54 -10.67 5.69
C GLN A 69 24.22 -10.25 4.39
N TYR A 70 24.78 -9.04 4.32
CA TYR A 70 25.58 -8.61 3.18
C TYR A 70 26.78 -9.54 2.98
N ASP A 71 27.55 -9.79 4.04
CA ASP A 71 28.72 -10.68 4.01
C ASP A 71 28.33 -12.11 3.59
N LEU A 72 27.16 -12.58 4.06
CA LEU A 72 26.61 -13.88 3.71
C LEU A 72 26.21 -13.96 2.22
N ASN A 73 25.72 -12.87 1.65
CA ASN A 73 25.30 -12.79 0.25
C ASN A 73 26.49 -12.77 -0.70
N GLU A 74 27.59 -12.12 -0.30
CA GLU A 74 28.86 -12.19 -1.01
C GLU A 74 29.32 -13.65 -1.12
N GLN A 75 29.25 -14.41 -0.02
CA GLN A 75 29.59 -15.84 -0.03
C GLN A 75 28.68 -16.68 -0.94
N ILE A 76 27.36 -16.39 -0.96
CA ILE A 76 26.42 -17.08 -1.86
C ILE A 76 26.79 -16.82 -3.33
N THR A 77 27.20 -15.60 -3.66
CA THR A 77 27.59 -15.21 -5.03
C THR A 77 28.86 -15.94 -5.46
N VAL A 78 29.90 -15.93 -4.62
CA VAL A 78 31.15 -16.66 -4.87
C VAL A 78 30.90 -18.16 -5.10
N ILE A 79 30.03 -18.78 -4.29
CA ILE A 79 29.63 -20.17 -4.47
C ILE A 79 28.90 -20.38 -5.80
N GLY A 80 28.05 -19.44 -6.19
CA GLY A 80 27.37 -19.43 -7.48
C GLY A 80 28.34 -19.43 -8.67
N ASP A 81 29.38 -18.60 -8.61
CA ASP A 81 30.40 -18.50 -9.67
C ASP A 81 31.27 -19.76 -9.76
N VAL A 82 31.71 -20.29 -8.62
CA VAL A 82 32.45 -21.57 -8.57
C VAL A 82 31.60 -22.72 -9.14
N MET A 83 30.28 -22.70 -8.93
CA MET A 83 29.37 -23.69 -9.49
C MET A 83 29.22 -23.64 -11.02
N GLN A 84 29.55 -22.50 -11.66
CA GLN A 84 29.55 -22.37 -13.12
C GLN A 84 30.79 -23.02 -13.76
N GLY A 85 31.84 -23.28 -12.98
CA GLY A 85 33.04 -23.99 -13.43
C GLY A 85 32.88 -25.51 -13.53
N SER A 86 33.94 -26.18 -14.00
CA SER A 86 33.99 -27.64 -14.12
C SER A 86 34.20 -28.32 -12.75
N LEU A 87 33.11 -28.60 -12.04
CA LEU A 87 33.10 -29.36 -10.79
C LEU A 87 32.71 -30.82 -11.03
N SER A 88 33.22 -31.72 -10.18
CA SER A 88 32.70 -33.10 -10.10
C SER A 88 31.25 -33.09 -9.60
N MET A 89 30.46 -34.12 -9.95
CA MET A 89 29.07 -34.22 -9.50
C MET A 89 28.95 -34.19 -7.96
N GLU A 90 29.88 -34.83 -7.24
CA GLU A 90 29.87 -34.86 -5.78
C GLU A 90 30.17 -33.48 -5.18
N ALA A 91 31.20 -32.78 -5.69
CA ALA A 91 31.50 -31.41 -5.27
C ALA A 91 30.32 -30.46 -5.54
N ARG A 92 29.65 -30.61 -6.68
CA ARG A 92 28.47 -29.81 -7.03
C ARG A 92 27.28 -30.08 -6.10
N LYS A 93 27.08 -31.33 -5.68
CA LYS A 93 26.02 -31.70 -4.71
C LYS A 93 26.29 -31.09 -3.33
N GLN A 94 27.54 -31.15 -2.85
CA GLN A 94 27.94 -30.57 -1.57
C GLN A 94 27.81 -29.04 -1.58
N MET A 95 28.29 -28.38 -2.65
CA MET A 95 28.13 -26.95 -2.82
C MET A 95 26.67 -26.50 -2.90
N ASN A 96 25.80 -27.29 -3.53
CA ASN A 96 24.35 -27.05 -3.52
C ASN A 96 23.73 -27.15 -2.12
N GLY A 97 24.27 -28.00 -1.25
CA GLY A 97 23.88 -28.09 0.16
C GLY A 97 24.27 -26.83 0.93
N VAL A 98 25.53 -26.40 0.79
CA VAL A 98 26.06 -25.18 1.41
C VAL A 98 25.28 -23.94 0.93
N ARG A 99 25.07 -23.80 -0.38
CA ARG A 99 24.29 -22.71 -0.97
C ARG A 99 22.89 -22.60 -0.37
N ARG A 100 22.19 -23.73 -0.19
CA ARG A 100 20.85 -23.75 0.43
C ARG A 100 20.86 -23.30 1.89
N VAL A 101 21.85 -23.73 2.67
CA VAL A 101 21.99 -23.30 4.07
C VAL A 101 22.24 -21.80 4.14
N LEU A 102 23.18 -21.28 3.34
CA LEU A 102 23.48 -19.84 3.31
C LEU A 102 22.27 -19.03 2.84
N GLN A 103 21.56 -19.48 1.80
CA GLN A 103 20.30 -18.86 1.37
C GLN A 103 19.24 -18.81 2.48
N SER A 104 19.13 -19.87 3.30
CA SER A 104 18.18 -19.88 4.43
C SER A 104 18.56 -18.90 5.54
N LEU A 105 19.86 -18.68 5.76
CA LEU A 105 20.39 -17.74 6.73
C LEU A 105 20.29 -16.29 6.23
N ALA A 106 20.42 -16.09 4.91
CA ALA A 106 20.32 -14.80 4.23
C ALA A 106 18.88 -14.36 4.00
N ALA A 107 17.92 -15.29 4.03
CA ALA A 107 16.51 -15.00 3.81
C ALA A 107 16.05 -13.81 4.68
N PRO A 108 15.36 -12.81 4.10
CA PRO A 108 14.82 -11.71 4.88
C PRO A 108 13.90 -12.26 5.97
N ARG A 109 14.30 -12.11 7.24
CA ARG A 109 13.36 -12.31 8.35
C ARG A 109 12.50 -11.06 8.44
N PHE A 110 11.34 -11.11 7.78
CA PHE A 110 10.29 -10.13 8.00
C PHE A 110 9.93 -10.17 9.48
N LYS A 111 10.23 -9.09 10.18
CA LYS A 111 9.86 -8.95 11.59
C LYS A 111 8.37 -8.65 11.60
N HIS A 112 7.59 -9.55 12.18
CA HIS A 112 6.16 -9.28 12.36
C HIS A 112 5.99 -7.97 13.14
N ARG A 113 5.01 -7.17 12.75
CA ARG A 113 4.60 -6.04 13.58
C ARG A 113 4.09 -6.57 14.93
N PRO A 114 4.16 -5.78 16.02
CA PRO A 114 3.75 -6.25 17.35
C PRO A 114 2.36 -6.89 17.36
N GLU A 115 1.43 -6.34 16.58
CA GLU A 115 0.04 -6.77 16.48
C GLU A 115 -0.12 -8.14 15.82
N THR A 116 0.84 -8.56 14.98
CA THR A 116 0.82 -9.85 14.26
C THR A 116 1.93 -10.79 14.71
N SER A 117 2.74 -10.39 15.70
CA SER A 117 3.88 -11.16 16.20
C SER A 117 3.52 -12.51 16.82
N HIS A 118 2.28 -12.67 17.25
CA HIS A 118 1.74 -13.90 17.84
C HIS A 118 1.18 -14.89 16.79
N LEU A 119 1.13 -14.50 15.51
CA LEU A 119 0.57 -15.33 14.45
C LEU A 119 1.58 -16.37 13.95
N ASP A 120 1.13 -17.61 13.83
CA ASP A 120 1.84 -18.70 13.17
C ASP A 120 1.43 -18.76 11.70
N CYS A 121 2.21 -18.10 10.84
CA CYS A 121 1.96 -18.08 9.40
C CYS A 121 1.95 -19.49 8.79
N ARG A 122 2.72 -20.45 9.32
CA ARG A 122 2.73 -21.82 8.78
C ARG A 122 1.35 -22.44 8.91
N ARG A 123 0.71 -22.30 10.07
CA ARG A 123 -0.65 -22.82 10.29
C ARG A 123 -1.67 -22.12 9.41
N LEU A 124 -1.52 -20.81 9.18
CA LEU A 124 -2.38 -20.05 8.27
C LEU A 124 -2.27 -20.56 6.82
N PHE A 125 -1.05 -20.73 6.31
CA PHE A 125 -0.82 -21.22 4.94
C PHE A 125 -1.20 -22.69 4.73
N HIS A 126 -1.26 -23.49 5.80
CA HIS A 126 -1.76 -24.88 5.75
C HIS A 126 -3.27 -24.97 6.00
N GLU A 127 -3.98 -23.83 6.02
CA GLU A 127 -5.43 -23.77 6.23
C GLU A 127 -5.90 -24.46 7.53
N ASP A 128 -5.15 -24.33 8.62
CA ASP A 128 -5.56 -24.81 9.93
C ASP A 128 -6.81 -24.05 10.40
N LYS A 129 -7.98 -24.63 10.10
CA LYS A 129 -9.30 -24.03 10.36
C LYS A 129 -9.53 -23.71 11.83
N GLN A 130 -9.02 -24.55 12.73
CA GLN A 130 -9.18 -24.33 14.17
C GLN A 130 -8.35 -23.12 14.60
N TYR A 131 -7.11 -23.02 14.13
CA TYR A 131 -6.26 -21.87 14.42
C TYR A 131 -6.81 -20.57 13.83
N ILE A 132 -7.23 -20.61 12.56
CA ILE A 132 -7.82 -19.45 11.88
C ILE A 132 -9.01 -18.96 12.68
N ALA A 133 -9.94 -19.85 13.07
CA ALA A 133 -11.10 -19.50 13.87
C ALA A 133 -10.73 -18.92 15.24
N GLU A 134 -9.62 -19.35 15.85
CA GLU A 134 -9.11 -18.83 17.13
C GLU A 134 -8.58 -17.40 16.98
N VAL A 135 -7.68 -17.16 16.02
CA VAL A 135 -7.03 -15.86 15.83
C VAL A 135 -7.98 -14.80 15.27
N THR A 136 -9.04 -15.20 14.56
CA THR A 136 -10.05 -14.26 14.03
C THR A 136 -11.07 -13.80 15.07
N ARG A 137 -11.08 -14.34 16.29
CA ARG A 137 -12.04 -13.94 17.34
C ARG A 137 -11.88 -12.48 17.76
N ALA A 138 -10.65 -11.99 17.74
CA ALA A 138 -10.35 -10.59 17.98
C ALA A 138 -9.80 -10.00 16.67
N ARG A 139 -10.44 -8.95 16.18
CA ARG A 139 -9.95 -8.23 15.00
C ARG A 139 -8.59 -7.62 15.34
N ILE A 140 -7.58 -7.94 14.54
CA ILE A 140 -6.28 -7.29 14.62
C ILE A 140 -6.41 -5.93 13.91
N GLU A 141 -6.14 -4.86 14.64
CA GLU A 141 -6.09 -3.50 14.11
C GLU A 141 -4.63 -3.08 13.93
N LEU A 142 -4.31 -2.47 12.80
CA LEU A 142 -2.98 -1.93 12.56
C LEU A 142 -2.79 -0.71 13.46
N ILE A 143 -1.79 -0.76 14.33
CA ILE A 143 -1.39 0.39 15.15
C ILE A 143 -0.44 1.23 14.30
N GLU A 144 -0.73 2.53 14.15
CA GLU A 144 0.19 3.45 13.49
C GLU A 144 1.40 3.71 14.40
N SER A 145 2.62 3.60 13.85
CA SER A 145 3.84 3.86 14.58
C SER A 145 3.88 5.34 15.00
N SER A 146 3.97 5.60 16.31
CA SER A 146 4.00 6.96 16.86
C SER A 146 5.24 7.76 16.47
N VAL A 147 6.32 7.08 16.07
CA VAL A 147 7.54 7.65 15.51
C VAL A 147 8.02 6.75 14.38
N LEU A 148 7.77 7.16 13.13
CA LEU A 148 8.32 6.49 11.95
C LEU A 148 9.47 7.33 11.39
N ASP A 149 10.68 6.76 11.38
CA ASP A 149 11.87 7.42 10.86
C ASP A 149 11.83 7.49 9.33
N MET A 150 11.73 8.70 8.79
CA MET A 150 11.62 8.99 7.37
C MET A 150 12.93 9.45 6.74
N ASP A 151 14.05 9.40 7.48
CA ASP A 151 15.38 9.64 6.90
C ASP A 151 15.65 8.62 5.80
N CYS A 152 16.32 9.06 4.72
CA CYS A 152 16.51 8.19 3.56
C CYS A 152 17.31 6.92 3.86
N ASP A 153 18.22 6.96 4.82
CA ASP A 153 18.92 5.75 5.27
C ASP A 153 17.96 4.76 5.92
N ALA A 154 17.01 5.23 6.71
CA ALA A 154 15.99 4.41 7.36
C ALA A 154 14.98 3.87 6.34
N VAL A 155 14.52 4.69 5.39
CA VAL A 155 13.62 4.26 4.30
C VAL A 155 14.28 3.21 3.42
N ARG A 156 15.52 3.46 2.95
CA ARG A 156 16.27 2.51 2.12
C ARG A 156 16.52 1.20 2.86
N TRP A 157 16.82 1.28 4.16
CA TRP A 157 17.01 0.11 4.99
C TRP A 157 15.77 -0.78 5.08
N ARG A 158 14.58 -0.17 5.17
CA ARG A 158 13.32 -0.93 5.22
C ARG A 158 12.92 -1.47 3.85
N VAL A 159 13.05 -0.69 2.79
CA VAL A 159 12.52 -1.05 1.46
C VAL A 159 13.47 -1.91 0.62
N LEU A 160 14.77 -1.61 0.62
CA LEU A 160 15.69 -2.25 -0.33
C LEU A 160 15.91 -3.72 0.04
N PRO A 161 15.90 -4.63 -0.96
CA PRO A 161 16.12 -6.04 -0.72
C PRO A 161 17.57 -6.24 -0.26
N ARG A 162 17.74 -7.08 0.77
CA ARG A 162 19.06 -7.41 1.33
C ARG A 162 19.91 -8.24 0.36
N LEU A 163 19.23 -9.01 -0.48
CA LEU A 163 19.79 -9.83 -1.56
C LEU A 163 19.47 -9.15 -2.90
N GLN A 164 20.48 -8.90 -3.73
CA GLN A 164 20.22 -8.48 -5.11
C GLN A 164 19.73 -9.68 -5.91
N PRO A 165 18.49 -9.66 -6.44
CA PRO A 165 18.02 -10.75 -7.29
C PRO A 165 18.80 -10.76 -8.62
N PRO A 166 18.89 -11.91 -9.30
CA PRO A 166 19.47 -11.99 -10.64
C PRO A 166 18.75 -11.00 -11.58
N THR A 167 19.51 -10.23 -12.35
CA THR A 167 18.96 -9.30 -13.35
C THR A 167 18.44 -10.09 -14.55
N ILE A 168 17.14 -10.01 -14.83
CA ILE A 168 16.52 -10.63 -16.00
C ILE A 168 16.30 -9.59 -17.12
N LYS A 169 16.66 -8.32 -16.89
CA LYS A 169 16.42 -7.20 -17.81
C LYS A 169 14.97 -7.17 -18.32
N TYR A 170 14.03 -7.35 -17.39
CA TYR A 170 12.60 -7.34 -17.65
C TYR A 170 11.93 -6.54 -16.54
N GLY A 171 11.78 -5.24 -16.75
CA GLY A 171 11.21 -4.33 -15.76
C GLY A 171 9.68 -4.40 -15.73
N ILE A 172 9.10 -4.31 -14.53
CA ILE A 172 7.65 -4.19 -14.32
C ILE A 172 7.37 -2.82 -13.74
N ALA A 173 6.36 -2.14 -14.26
CA ALA A 173 5.85 -0.91 -13.68
C ALA A 173 4.64 -1.17 -12.78
N PHE A 174 4.47 -0.36 -11.75
CA PHE A 174 3.31 -0.35 -10.87
C PHE A 174 2.76 1.07 -10.83
N ALA A 175 1.45 1.21 -11.02
CA ALA A 175 0.76 2.49 -10.92
C ALA A 175 -0.30 2.37 -9.84
N ARG A 176 -0.10 3.08 -8.72
CA ARG A 176 -0.88 2.90 -7.51
C ARG A 176 -1.56 4.18 -7.04
N ILE A 177 -2.86 4.12 -6.81
CA ILE A 177 -3.61 5.26 -6.24
C ILE A 177 -3.73 5.07 -4.73
N VAL A 178 -3.26 6.05 -3.96
CA VAL A 178 -3.09 5.93 -2.51
C VAL A 178 -3.66 7.12 -1.75
N TYR A 179 -4.11 6.87 -0.52
CA TYR A 179 -4.72 7.90 0.32
C TYR A 179 -4.47 7.73 1.83
N THR A 180 -3.99 6.57 2.30
CA THR A 180 -3.77 6.28 3.73
C THR A 180 -2.80 5.12 3.96
N ASP A 181 -2.49 4.83 5.21
CA ASP A 181 -1.80 3.63 5.69
C ASP A 181 -0.40 3.45 5.09
N TYR A 182 0.45 4.48 5.28
CA TYR A 182 1.81 4.53 4.72
C TYR A 182 2.64 3.28 5.03
N GLU A 183 2.62 2.79 6.28
CA GLU A 183 3.42 1.61 6.68
C GLU A 183 3.01 0.37 5.89
N PHE A 184 1.72 0.17 5.61
CA PHE A 184 1.24 -0.89 4.74
C PHE A 184 1.78 -0.72 3.32
N LEU A 185 1.72 0.49 2.76
CA LEU A 185 2.22 0.77 1.41
C LEU A 185 3.74 0.56 1.29
N GLU A 186 4.50 0.94 2.31
CA GLU A 186 5.95 0.72 2.40
C GLU A 186 6.28 -0.77 2.49
N GLU A 187 5.54 -1.55 3.29
CA GLU A 187 5.67 -3.00 3.35
C GLU A 187 5.33 -3.66 2.00
N GLN A 188 4.26 -3.21 1.34
CA GLN A 188 3.90 -3.71 -0.01
C GLN A 188 4.95 -3.38 -1.05
N LEU A 189 5.61 -2.22 -0.93
CA LEU A 189 6.75 -1.88 -1.78
C LEU A 189 7.94 -2.78 -1.45
N GLN A 190 8.30 -2.92 -0.18
CA GLN A 190 9.41 -3.75 0.29
C GLN A 190 9.33 -5.18 -0.25
N VAL A 191 8.17 -5.83 -0.12
CA VAL A 191 8.01 -7.24 -0.54
C VAL A 191 8.08 -7.43 -2.07
N ASN A 192 7.86 -6.36 -2.84
CA ASN A 192 7.85 -6.39 -4.31
C ASN A 192 8.98 -5.56 -4.94
N TYR A 193 9.89 -5.00 -4.13
CA TYR A 193 10.88 -4.06 -4.63
C TYR A 193 11.90 -4.77 -5.52
N SER A 194 12.12 -4.19 -6.69
CA SER A 194 13.18 -4.57 -7.62
C SER A 194 13.81 -3.31 -8.18
N PRO A 195 15.15 -3.21 -8.24
CA PRO A 195 15.83 -2.10 -8.90
C PRO A 195 15.48 -1.95 -10.39
N GLU A 196 15.05 -3.04 -11.05
CA GLU A 196 14.61 -3.04 -12.46
C GLU A 196 13.18 -2.54 -12.66
N ASN A 197 12.39 -2.42 -11.58
CA ASN A 197 10.98 -2.05 -11.65
C ASN A 197 10.77 -0.55 -11.47
N HIS A 198 9.57 -0.08 -11.80
CA HIS A 198 9.16 1.32 -11.67
C HIS A 198 7.89 1.42 -10.83
N TYR A 199 7.85 2.33 -9.86
CA TYR A 199 6.72 2.47 -8.94
C TYR A 199 6.19 3.90 -8.99
N CYS A 200 5.02 4.10 -9.58
CA CYS A 200 4.33 5.37 -9.57
C CYS A 200 3.20 5.35 -8.54
N TYR A 201 3.11 6.41 -7.75
CA TYR A 201 2.02 6.65 -6.83
C TYR A 201 1.30 7.95 -7.18
N HIS A 202 -0.02 7.90 -7.22
CA HIS A 202 -0.87 9.09 -7.23
C HIS A 202 -1.49 9.25 -5.84
N VAL A 203 -1.23 10.37 -5.19
CA VAL A 203 -1.71 10.64 -3.84
C VAL A 203 -2.99 11.45 -3.91
N ASP A 204 -4.08 10.92 -3.35
CA ASP A 204 -5.37 11.63 -3.29
C ASP A 204 -5.20 12.99 -2.60
N SER A 205 -5.73 14.04 -3.22
CA SER A 205 -5.64 15.42 -2.73
C SER A 205 -6.28 15.61 -1.36
N LYS A 206 -7.20 14.75 -0.94
CA LYS A 206 -7.83 14.80 0.39
C LYS A 206 -7.06 14.06 1.50
N SER A 207 -5.94 13.42 1.17
CA SER A 207 -5.14 12.66 2.13
C SER A 207 -4.57 13.56 3.24
N PRO A 208 -4.36 13.03 4.47
CA PRO A 208 -3.72 13.78 5.56
C PRO A 208 -2.34 14.32 5.18
N ALA A 209 -1.98 15.50 5.70
CA ALA A 209 -0.69 16.15 5.39
C ALA A 209 0.52 15.25 5.73
N VAL A 210 0.49 14.60 6.90
CA VAL A 210 1.53 13.66 7.35
C VAL A 210 1.68 12.50 6.36
N PHE A 211 0.58 11.99 5.81
CA PHE A 211 0.62 10.92 4.81
C PHE A 211 1.30 11.38 3.51
N LYS A 212 0.93 12.57 3.01
CA LYS A 212 1.54 13.16 1.81
C LYS A 212 3.04 13.40 1.99
N GLU A 213 3.44 13.90 3.15
CA GLU A 213 4.85 14.10 3.50
C GLU A 213 5.63 12.79 3.51
N ARG A 214 5.07 11.73 4.12
CA ARG A 214 5.71 10.41 4.12
C ARG A 214 5.87 9.84 2.70
N MET A 215 4.86 9.96 1.85
CA MET A 215 4.94 9.56 0.43
C MET A 215 5.99 10.37 -0.34
N ALA A 216 6.11 11.67 -0.07
CA ALA A 216 7.12 12.52 -0.68
C ALA A 216 8.54 12.10 -0.26
N ASN A 217 8.74 11.80 1.01
CA ASN A 217 10.01 11.29 1.53
C ASN A 217 10.35 9.90 0.93
N LEU A 218 9.38 8.99 0.81
CA LEU A 218 9.60 7.70 0.16
C LEU A 218 10.10 7.86 -1.29
N SER A 219 9.46 8.73 -2.06
CA SER A 219 9.82 9.00 -3.45
C SER A 219 11.18 9.69 -3.59
N SER A 220 11.53 10.62 -2.69
CA SER A 220 12.83 11.31 -2.75
C SER A 220 14.00 10.37 -2.36
N CYS A 221 13.74 9.35 -1.54
CA CYS A 221 14.76 8.42 -1.09
C CYS A 221 15.04 7.26 -2.06
N LEU A 222 14.12 6.92 -2.96
CA LEU A 222 14.24 5.76 -3.85
C LEU A 222 14.21 6.18 -5.33
N PRO A 223 15.22 5.83 -6.14
CA PRO A 223 15.40 6.39 -7.49
C PRO A 223 14.33 5.95 -8.49
N ASN A 224 13.62 4.86 -8.21
CA ASN A 224 12.59 4.27 -9.06
C ASN A 224 11.17 4.36 -8.48
N VAL A 225 10.99 5.23 -7.47
CA VAL A 225 9.69 5.55 -6.88
C VAL A 225 9.31 6.99 -7.23
N TYR A 226 8.12 7.18 -7.76
CA TYR A 226 7.67 8.46 -8.32
C TYR A 226 6.31 8.86 -7.76
N LEU A 227 6.13 10.16 -7.55
CA LEU A 227 4.81 10.76 -7.36
C LEU A 227 4.39 11.50 -8.63
N THR A 228 3.10 11.47 -8.94
CA THR A 228 2.51 12.33 -9.96
C THR A 228 2.34 13.76 -9.42
N ASP A 229 2.35 14.76 -10.32
CA ASP A 229 2.19 16.18 -9.94
C ASP A 229 0.71 16.62 -9.93
N GLU A 230 -0.17 15.84 -10.55
CA GLU A 230 -1.60 16.13 -10.64
C GLU A 230 -2.29 16.10 -9.28
N VAL A 231 -3.14 17.09 -9.01
CA VAL A 231 -3.92 17.21 -7.77
C VAL A 231 -5.37 16.82 -8.06
N LEU A 232 -5.75 15.58 -7.71
CA LEU A 232 -7.10 15.06 -7.92
C LEU A 232 -7.71 14.64 -6.58
N GLU A 233 -8.96 15.05 -6.33
CA GLU A 233 -9.78 14.45 -5.28
C GLU A 233 -10.39 13.15 -5.81
N ILE A 234 -10.09 12.03 -5.16
CA ILE A 234 -10.54 10.71 -5.61
C ILE A 234 -11.73 10.25 -4.78
N ASP A 235 -12.85 9.85 -5.41
CA ASP A 235 -13.94 9.20 -4.67
C ASP A 235 -13.95 7.70 -4.94
N GLY A 236 -13.36 6.91 -4.04
CA GLY A 236 -13.34 5.45 -4.15
C GLY A 236 -14.71 4.77 -4.06
N ARG A 237 -15.77 5.44 -3.55
CA ARG A 237 -17.12 4.84 -3.49
C ARG A 237 -17.79 4.76 -4.85
N VAL A 238 -17.49 5.75 -5.70
CA VAL A 238 -18.12 5.90 -7.01
C VAL A 238 -17.09 6.03 -8.13
N GLY A 239 -15.81 5.79 -7.89
CA GLY A 239 -14.75 5.77 -8.91
C GLY A 239 -14.33 7.12 -9.49
N THR A 240 -14.83 8.25 -8.97
CA THR A 240 -14.51 9.59 -9.51
C THR A 240 -13.01 9.83 -9.52
N ASN A 241 -12.49 10.32 -10.66
CA ASN A 241 -11.09 10.64 -10.91
C ASN A 241 -10.08 9.48 -10.82
N MET A 242 -10.52 8.24 -10.52
CA MET A 242 -9.61 7.08 -10.42
C MET A 242 -8.88 6.80 -11.74
N ASN A 243 -9.60 6.90 -12.87
CA ASN A 243 -9.02 6.76 -14.20
C ASN A 243 -8.04 7.90 -14.54
N PHE A 244 -8.36 9.14 -14.16
CA PHE A 244 -7.44 10.27 -14.36
C PHE A 244 -6.15 10.11 -13.55
N ALA A 245 -6.26 9.60 -12.33
CA ALA A 245 -5.14 9.34 -11.45
C ALA A 245 -4.21 8.24 -11.99
N HIS A 246 -4.78 7.14 -12.50
CA HIS A 246 -3.98 6.11 -13.18
C HIS A 246 -3.34 6.65 -14.47
N MET A 247 -4.08 7.42 -15.28
CA MET A 247 -3.54 8.04 -16.50
C MET A 247 -2.37 8.98 -16.20
N ALA A 248 -2.39 9.72 -15.09
CA ALA A 248 -1.25 10.53 -14.64
C ALA A 248 -0.01 9.66 -14.41
N CYS A 249 -0.17 8.52 -13.71
CA CYS A 249 0.92 7.57 -13.53
C CYS A 249 1.41 6.95 -14.85
N LEU A 250 0.49 6.55 -15.74
CA LEU A 250 0.84 5.97 -17.03
C LEU A 250 1.66 6.93 -17.91
N LYS A 251 1.30 8.22 -17.93
CA LYS A 251 2.07 9.28 -18.61
C LYS A 251 3.44 9.49 -18.01
N LEU A 252 3.54 9.43 -16.68
CA LEU A 252 4.82 9.56 -15.98
C LEU A 252 5.74 8.36 -16.29
N LEU A 253 5.20 7.14 -16.20
CA LEU A 253 5.94 5.88 -16.37
C LEU A 253 6.49 5.69 -17.79
N GLU A 254 5.78 6.16 -18.83
CA GLU A 254 6.27 6.12 -20.22
C GLU A 254 7.63 6.79 -20.38
N LYS A 255 7.88 7.87 -19.62
CA LYS A 255 9.11 8.67 -19.62
C LYS A 255 10.22 8.10 -18.74
N LYS A 256 9.97 6.98 -18.03
CA LYS A 256 10.96 6.34 -17.16
C LYS A 256 11.69 5.21 -17.92
N GLY A 257 12.57 4.50 -17.22
CA GLY A 257 13.38 3.40 -17.75
C GLY A 257 12.56 2.28 -18.42
N THR A 258 13.25 1.23 -18.86
CA THR A 258 12.63 0.15 -19.63
C THR A 258 11.79 -0.75 -18.73
N TRP A 259 10.52 -0.90 -19.06
CA TRP A 259 9.58 -1.85 -18.47
C TRP A 259 8.67 -2.41 -19.56
N GLU A 260 8.08 -3.58 -19.33
CA GLU A 260 7.31 -4.31 -20.34
C GLU A 260 5.80 -4.28 -20.08
N TYR A 261 5.43 -4.37 -18.81
CA TYR A 261 4.05 -4.33 -18.33
C TYR A 261 3.91 -3.36 -17.16
N VAL A 262 2.73 -2.74 -17.04
CA VAL A 262 2.30 -1.98 -15.88
C VAL A 262 1.13 -2.67 -15.19
N VAL A 263 1.16 -2.76 -13.86
CA VAL A 263 0.05 -3.25 -13.04
C VAL A 263 -0.63 -2.07 -12.36
N LEU A 264 -1.95 -1.93 -12.54
CA LEU A 264 -2.74 -0.92 -11.85
C LEU A 264 -3.18 -1.42 -10.48
N GLN A 265 -3.05 -0.58 -9.46
CA GLN A 265 -3.30 -0.94 -8.06
C GLN A 265 -3.99 0.19 -7.30
N GLN A 266 -4.75 -0.20 -6.27
CA GLN A 266 -5.35 0.69 -5.30
C GLN A 266 -4.65 0.60 -3.94
N ASN A 267 -5.05 1.44 -2.99
CA ASN A 267 -4.38 1.64 -1.71
C ASN A 267 -4.10 0.33 -0.96
N HIS A 268 -5.07 -0.59 -0.91
CA HIS A 268 -4.99 -1.81 -0.09
C HIS A 268 -4.75 -3.10 -0.89
N ASP A 269 -4.40 -3.00 -2.18
CA ASP A 269 -4.07 -4.19 -2.97
C ASP A 269 -2.82 -4.91 -2.42
N VAL A 270 -2.76 -6.22 -2.57
CA VAL A 270 -1.59 -7.01 -2.18
C VAL A 270 -1.17 -7.86 -3.36
N VAL A 271 0.12 -7.79 -3.71
CA VAL A 271 0.69 -8.68 -4.74
C VAL A 271 0.97 -10.02 -4.08
N ILE A 272 0.38 -11.08 -4.61
CA ILE A 272 0.48 -12.44 -4.07
C ILE A 272 1.47 -13.33 -4.84
N ARG A 273 2.22 -12.73 -5.77
CA ARG A 273 3.24 -13.38 -6.60
C ARG A 273 4.57 -12.68 -6.41
N THR A 274 5.64 -13.44 -6.38
CA THR A 274 6.99 -12.89 -6.37
C THR A 274 7.27 -12.12 -7.65
N ASN A 275 8.23 -11.20 -7.61
CA ASN A 275 8.66 -10.45 -8.79
C ASN A 275 9.11 -11.37 -9.95
N GLU A 276 9.73 -12.52 -9.63
CA GLU A 276 10.13 -13.52 -10.64
C GLU A 276 8.92 -14.22 -11.27
N GLU A 277 7.93 -14.63 -10.46
CA GLU A 277 6.68 -15.19 -10.98
C GLU A 277 5.93 -14.20 -11.87
N LEU A 278 5.87 -12.91 -11.50
CA LEU A 278 5.24 -11.89 -12.34
C LEU A 278 5.94 -11.75 -13.70
N LYS A 279 7.27 -11.77 -13.74
CA LYS A 279 8.02 -11.74 -15.01
C LYS A 279 7.67 -12.93 -15.88
N HIS A 280 7.64 -14.14 -15.32
CA HIS A 280 7.26 -15.34 -16.07
C HIS A 280 5.80 -15.28 -16.57
N ILE A 281 4.87 -14.78 -15.76
CA ILE A 281 3.48 -14.58 -16.17
C ILE A 281 3.40 -13.60 -17.35
N PHE A 282 4.06 -12.45 -17.28
CA PHE A 282 4.03 -11.46 -18.35
C PHE A 282 4.73 -11.91 -19.63
N GLN A 283 5.82 -12.67 -19.51
CA GLN A 283 6.43 -13.36 -20.65
C GLN A 283 5.46 -14.34 -21.31
N ALA A 284 4.69 -15.10 -20.50
CA ALA A 284 3.68 -16.02 -21.01
C ALA A 284 2.49 -15.31 -21.68
N LEU A 285 2.12 -14.10 -21.22
CA LEU A 285 1.09 -13.27 -21.86
C LEU A 285 1.53 -12.72 -23.23
N ASN A 286 2.84 -12.66 -23.49
CA ASN A 286 3.44 -12.38 -24.80
C ASN A 286 2.83 -11.17 -25.54
N GLY A 287 2.68 -10.05 -24.84
CA GLY A 287 2.14 -8.81 -25.41
C GLY A 287 0.61 -8.69 -25.35
N SER A 288 -0.09 -9.66 -24.76
CA SER A 288 -1.52 -9.55 -24.44
C SER A 288 -1.72 -8.72 -23.18
N ASN A 289 -2.73 -7.85 -23.16
CA ASN A 289 -3.14 -7.17 -21.93
C ASN A 289 -4.04 -8.10 -21.10
N ASP A 290 -3.92 -8.05 -19.78
CA ASP A 290 -4.78 -8.78 -18.84
C ASP A 290 -5.82 -7.83 -18.25
N VAL A 291 -7.08 -8.05 -18.61
CA VAL A 291 -8.18 -7.12 -18.35
C VAL A 291 -9.46 -7.92 -18.13
N GLN A 292 -10.15 -7.66 -17.01
CA GLN A 292 -11.49 -8.21 -16.82
C GLN A 292 -12.50 -7.50 -17.72
N ILE A 293 -13.29 -8.28 -18.46
CA ILE A 293 -14.34 -7.76 -19.36
C ILE A 293 -15.65 -8.47 -19.06
N ASN A 294 -16.65 -7.70 -18.63
CA ASN A 294 -18.03 -8.13 -18.42
C ASN A 294 -18.98 -7.26 -19.26
N PRO A 295 -20.15 -7.77 -19.67
CA PRO A 295 -21.18 -6.94 -20.30
C PRO A 295 -21.57 -5.75 -19.42
N CYS A 296 -21.63 -4.54 -19.99
CA CYS A 296 -22.10 -3.37 -19.26
C CYS A 296 -23.62 -3.23 -19.36
N SER A 297 -24.31 -3.37 -18.23
CA SER A 297 -25.75 -3.12 -18.15
C SER A 297 -26.05 -1.62 -18.22
N SER A 298 -27.28 -1.26 -18.59
CA SER A 298 -27.76 0.13 -18.61
C SER A 298 -27.74 0.81 -17.23
N TYR A 299 -27.60 0.03 -16.16
CA TYR A 299 -27.43 0.53 -14.80
C TYR A 299 -26.06 1.19 -14.58
N PHE A 300 -25.00 0.69 -15.23
CA PHE A 300 -23.63 1.19 -15.08
C PHE A 300 -23.18 2.04 -16.27
N CYS A 301 -23.61 1.67 -17.49
CA CYS A 301 -23.33 2.42 -18.71
C CYS A 301 -24.59 3.07 -19.22
N ASP A 302 -24.63 4.40 -19.22
CA ASP A 302 -25.75 5.13 -19.80
C ASP A 302 -25.74 5.02 -21.32
N LYS A 303 -26.52 4.06 -21.84
CA LYS A 303 -26.64 3.80 -23.29
C LYS A 303 -27.41 4.92 -24.03
N SER A 304 -27.98 5.89 -23.32
CA SER A 304 -28.62 7.06 -23.95
C SER A 304 -27.62 8.14 -24.36
N LEU A 305 -26.40 8.09 -23.83
CA LEU A 305 -25.32 8.99 -24.23
C LEU A 305 -24.69 8.54 -25.55
N THR A 306 -24.05 9.48 -26.22
CA THR A 306 -23.30 9.23 -27.44
C THR A 306 -21.91 8.70 -27.10
N TRP A 307 -21.61 7.48 -27.55
CA TRP A 307 -20.35 6.78 -27.31
C TRP A 307 -19.67 6.50 -28.65
N ASP A 308 -19.12 7.52 -29.28
CA ASP A 308 -18.30 7.38 -30.49
C ASP A 308 -17.05 8.28 -30.38
N ALA A 309 -16.02 7.95 -31.15
CA ALA A 309 -14.73 8.62 -31.03
C ALA A 309 -14.74 10.08 -31.54
N GLU A 310 -15.67 10.43 -32.44
CA GLU A 310 -15.86 11.79 -32.94
C GLU A 310 -16.42 12.70 -31.84
N SER A 311 -17.55 12.30 -31.24
CA SER A 311 -18.26 13.05 -30.20
C SER A 311 -17.44 13.19 -28.90
N LEU A 312 -16.59 12.19 -28.63
CA LEU A 312 -15.72 12.13 -27.45
C LEU A 312 -14.31 12.71 -27.69
N ASP A 313 -14.06 13.32 -28.85
CA ASP A 313 -12.78 13.93 -29.24
C ASP A 313 -11.55 13.00 -29.08
N VAL A 314 -11.73 11.67 -29.19
CA VAL A 314 -10.69 10.69 -28.81
C VAL A 314 -9.39 10.91 -29.57
N PHE A 315 -9.49 11.19 -30.86
CA PHE A 315 -8.33 11.38 -31.73
C PHE A 315 -7.99 12.86 -31.97
N GLN A 316 -8.67 13.79 -31.30
CA GLN A 316 -8.40 15.23 -31.44
C GLN A 316 -6.98 15.55 -30.94
N GLY A 317 -6.21 16.28 -31.76
CA GLY A 317 -4.80 16.59 -31.46
C GLY A 317 -3.85 15.40 -31.57
N SER A 318 -4.35 14.20 -31.87
CA SER A 318 -3.49 13.03 -32.10
C SER A 318 -2.90 13.04 -33.52
N GLY A 319 -1.83 12.27 -33.72
CA GLY A 319 -1.27 11.98 -35.04
C GLY A 319 -2.06 10.94 -35.84
N PHE A 320 -3.09 10.33 -35.25
CA PHE A 320 -3.92 9.34 -35.93
C PHE A 320 -4.93 10.02 -36.86
N ARG A 321 -5.23 9.35 -37.99
CA ARG A 321 -6.20 9.81 -38.99
C ARG A 321 -7.19 8.69 -39.35
N PRO A 322 -8.07 8.28 -38.42
CA PRO A 322 -9.11 7.31 -38.73
C PRO A 322 -10.11 7.88 -39.74
N SER A 323 -10.81 7.02 -40.49
CA SER A 323 -11.88 7.45 -41.40
C SER A 323 -13.06 8.04 -40.61
N SER A 324 -13.84 8.92 -41.24
CA SER A 324 -15.05 9.48 -40.62
C SER A 324 -16.05 8.39 -40.20
N GLU A 325 -16.11 7.29 -40.96
CA GLU A 325 -16.92 6.11 -40.61
C GLU A 325 -16.42 5.44 -39.32
N ALA A 326 -15.11 5.22 -39.19
CA ALA A 326 -14.52 4.66 -37.98
C ALA A 326 -14.71 5.56 -36.75
N LEU A 327 -14.66 6.89 -36.94
CA LEU A 327 -14.87 7.84 -35.84
C LEU A 327 -16.30 7.84 -35.30
N ARG A 328 -17.30 7.60 -36.17
CA ARG A 328 -18.73 7.56 -35.81
C ARG A 328 -19.24 6.18 -35.41
N THR A 329 -18.38 5.16 -35.50
CA THR A 329 -18.74 3.80 -35.08
C THR A 329 -18.95 3.79 -33.56
N PRO A 330 -20.13 3.36 -33.07
CA PRO A 330 -20.38 3.31 -31.63
C PRO A 330 -19.42 2.37 -30.90
N LEU A 331 -18.86 2.84 -29.79
CA LEU A 331 -18.04 2.06 -28.87
C LEU A 331 -18.91 0.98 -28.20
N PHE A 332 -18.38 -0.24 -28.13
CA PHE A 332 -18.96 -1.30 -27.32
C PHE A 332 -18.48 -1.16 -25.87
N LEU A 333 -19.39 -0.81 -24.97
CA LEU A 333 -19.06 -0.58 -23.57
C LEU A 333 -19.08 -1.88 -22.76
N VAL A 334 -18.03 -2.08 -21.97
CA VAL A 334 -17.86 -3.25 -21.12
C VAL A 334 -17.45 -2.82 -19.72
N LYS A 335 -17.92 -3.54 -18.71
CA LYS A 335 -17.54 -3.29 -17.32
C LYS A 335 -16.30 -4.12 -16.98
N GLY A 336 -15.34 -3.54 -16.27
CA GLY A 336 -14.13 -4.24 -15.84
C GLY A 336 -13.82 -4.05 -14.36
N ALA A 337 -12.68 -4.59 -13.94
CA ALA A 337 -12.01 -4.23 -12.70
C ALA A 337 -11.00 -3.11 -12.97
N VAL A 338 -10.64 -2.39 -11.90
CA VAL A 338 -9.58 -1.38 -11.91
C VAL A 338 -8.21 -2.01 -12.13
N GLN A 339 -8.04 -3.17 -11.51
CA GLN A 339 -6.82 -3.96 -11.56
C GLN A 339 -6.70 -4.56 -12.96
N VAL A 340 -5.80 -3.99 -13.75
CA VAL A 340 -5.43 -4.48 -15.07
C VAL A 340 -3.91 -4.54 -15.20
N SER A 341 -3.43 -5.42 -16.09
CA SER A 341 -2.04 -5.42 -16.52
C SER A 341 -1.96 -5.02 -17.98
N LEU A 342 -1.32 -3.89 -18.26
CA LEU A 342 -1.20 -3.33 -19.61
C LEU A 342 0.23 -3.44 -20.10
N THR A 343 0.41 -3.80 -21.37
CA THR A 343 1.72 -3.71 -22.02
C THR A 343 2.17 -2.26 -22.14
N ARG A 344 3.49 -2.03 -22.20
CA ARG A 344 4.04 -0.71 -22.50
C ARG A 344 3.52 -0.13 -23.81
N LYS A 345 3.36 -0.97 -24.85
CA LYS A 345 2.77 -0.57 -26.13
C LYS A 345 1.32 -0.08 -25.99
N ALA A 346 0.51 -0.72 -25.14
CA ALA A 346 -0.84 -0.26 -24.87
C ALA A 346 -0.84 1.10 -24.16
N VAL A 347 0.06 1.31 -23.21
CA VAL A 347 0.24 2.59 -22.51
C VAL A 347 0.69 3.70 -23.47
N GLU A 348 1.68 3.44 -24.31
CA GLU A 348 2.14 4.37 -25.36
C GLU A 348 0.99 4.75 -26.30
N TRP A 349 0.11 3.81 -26.66
CA TRP A 349 -1.07 4.10 -27.46
C TRP A 349 -2.08 4.98 -26.71
N LEU A 350 -2.39 4.65 -25.45
CA LEU A 350 -3.31 5.43 -24.60
C LEU A 350 -2.83 6.87 -24.39
N ASN A 351 -1.52 7.09 -24.25
CA ASN A 351 -0.94 8.41 -24.04
C ASN A 351 -0.93 9.29 -25.30
N ARG A 352 -1.18 8.70 -26.49
CA ARG A 352 -1.23 9.42 -27.78
C ARG A 352 -2.64 9.89 -28.18
N ILE A 353 -3.66 9.57 -27.39
CA ILE A 353 -5.06 9.92 -27.64
C ILE A 353 -5.63 10.76 -26.49
N ASN A 354 -6.73 11.47 -26.74
CA ASN A 354 -7.40 12.30 -25.75
C ASN A 354 -8.59 11.55 -25.13
N LEU A 355 -8.41 11.04 -23.92
CA LEU A 355 -9.47 10.32 -23.20
C LEU A 355 -10.29 11.20 -22.27
N THR A 356 -10.10 12.53 -22.30
CA THR A 356 -10.69 13.43 -21.30
C THR A 356 -12.21 13.39 -21.31
N LYS A 357 -12.85 13.57 -22.49
CA LYS A 357 -14.33 13.53 -22.57
C LYS A 357 -14.88 12.14 -22.26
N LEU A 358 -14.21 11.08 -22.74
CA LEU A 358 -14.60 9.70 -22.44
C LEU A 358 -14.62 9.43 -20.93
N ILE A 359 -13.52 9.75 -20.23
CA ILE A 359 -13.42 9.55 -18.78
C ILE A 359 -14.41 10.46 -18.04
N SER A 360 -14.56 11.71 -18.44
CA SER A 360 -15.53 12.64 -17.83
C SER A 360 -16.97 12.17 -17.98
N GLN A 361 -17.34 11.59 -19.12
CA GLN A 361 -18.66 11.01 -19.35
C GLN A 361 -18.89 9.77 -18.47
N PHE A 362 -17.86 8.95 -18.27
CA PHE A 362 -17.87 7.89 -17.26
C PHE A 362 -17.83 8.39 -15.81
N ASN A 363 -17.57 9.68 -15.55
CA ASN A 363 -17.63 10.26 -14.20
C ASN A 363 -18.95 11.01 -13.92
N SER A 364 -19.82 11.25 -14.92
CA SER A 364 -21.10 11.99 -14.77
C SER A 364 -22.42 11.20 -14.58
N GLY A 365 -22.51 9.93 -15.00
CA GLY A 365 -23.54 8.94 -14.63
C GLY A 365 -23.77 8.67 -13.12
N ARG A 366 -24.79 7.84 -12.83
CA ARG A 366 -25.50 7.86 -11.53
C ARG A 366 -24.82 7.13 -10.37
N ARG A 367 -23.98 6.11 -10.61
CA ARG A 367 -23.16 5.37 -9.61
C ARG A 367 -22.09 4.54 -10.35
N PHE A 368 -20.79 4.70 -10.08
CA PHE A 368 -19.76 4.00 -10.86
C PHE A 368 -18.90 3.01 -10.11
N PHE A 369 -18.72 1.89 -10.79
CA PHE A 369 -17.52 1.07 -10.76
C PHE A 369 -16.94 1.13 -12.18
N GLU A 370 -15.62 1.02 -12.30
CA GLU A 370 -14.88 1.32 -13.52
C GLU A 370 -15.34 0.54 -14.75
N VAL A 371 -15.42 1.26 -15.88
CA VAL A 371 -15.95 0.77 -17.15
C VAL A 371 -14.90 1.01 -18.23
N LEU A 372 -14.71 0.02 -19.09
CA LEU A 372 -13.84 0.08 -20.26
C LEU A 372 -14.69 0.19 -21.54
N ALA A 373 -14.12 0.75 -22.59
CA ALA A 373 -14.75 0.82 -23.91
C ALA A 373 -13.89 0.08 -24.94
N LYS A 374 -14.52 -0.71 -25.83
CA LYS A 374 -13.87 -1.43 -26.92
C LYS A 374 -14.50 -1.03 -28.26
N ASN A 375 -13.71 -0.89 -29.32
CA ASN A 375 -14.24 -0.77 -30.68
C ASN A 375 -14.65 -2.13 -31.25
N ASN A 376 -15.81 -2.19 -31.90
CA ASN A 376 -16.15 -3.29 -32.81
C ASN A 376 -15.39 -3.08 -34.13
N LEU A 377 -14.08 -3.34 -34.12
CA LEU A 377 -13.37 -3.65 -35.35
C LEU A 377 -13.44 -5.16 -35.51
N THR A 378 -14.30 -5.60 -36.43
CA THR A 378 -14.22 -6.94 -37.00
C THR A 378 -12.80 -7.13 -37.54
N GLN A 379 -12.19 -8.26 -37.17
CA GLN A 379 -10.97 -8.74 -37.81
C GLN A 379 -11.30 -8.98 -39.28
N ASP A 380 -10.78 -8.13 -40.15
CA ASP A 380 -10.50 -8.46 -41.55
C ASP A 380 -8.99 -8.68 -41.70
#